data_AF-G4VPE9-F1
#
_entry.id   AF-G4VPE9-F1
#
_cell.length_a   1.000
_cell.length_b   1.000
_cell.length_c   1.000
_cell.angle_alpha   90.00
_cell.angle_beta   90.00
_cell.angle_gamma   90.00
#
_symmetry.space_group_name_H-M   'P 1'
#
loop_
_entity.id
_entity.type
_entity.pdbx_description
1 polymer ?
#
loop_
_entity_poly.entity_id
_entity_poly.type
_entity_poly.pdbx_seq_one_letter_code
_entity_poly.pdbx_strand_id
1 'polypeptide(L)' 'MNSLDNPGEGDQNNPRQAEIEQKKLDIACYKHSLELNRIALSKTIWDIRNYCFTNAQNDPLLCPPRDNPYKSQRSCTVI' A
#
# COMPACT_ATOMS: atom_id res chain seq x y z
N MET A 1 -27.64 0.80 -59.49
CA MET A 1 -28.27 1.15 -58.20
C MET A 1 -28.48 -0.12 -57.41
N ASN A 2 -27.76 -0.30 -56.31
CA ASN A 2 -28.18 -1.15 -55.18
C ASN A 2 -27.38 -0.67 -53.98
N SER A 3 -28.00 0.25 -53.24
CA SER A 3 -27.54 0.80 -51.98
C SER A 3 -28.11 -0.08 -50.88
N LEU A 4 -27.30 -0.97 -50.31
CA LEU A 4 -27.58 -1.65 -49.05
C LEU A 4 -26.22 -1.93 -48.41
N ASP A 5 -25.84 -1.13 -47.41
CA ASP A 5 -25.50 -1.70 -46.10
C ASP A 5 -25.28 -0.59 -45.07
N ASN A 6 -26.20 -0.61 -44.13
CA ASN A 6 -26.31 0.22 -42.95
C ASN A 6 -25.15 -0.11 -41.99
N PRO A 7 -24.34 0.85 -41.50
CA PRO A 7 -23.36 0.54 -40.47
C PRO A 7 -24.11 0.26 -39.16
N GLY A 8 -24.05 -1.01 -38.76
CA GLY A 8 -24.65 -1.53 -37.53
C GLY A 8 -24.27 -0.70 -36.30
N GLU A 9 -25.32 -0.37 -35.56
CA GLU A 9 -25.43 -0.24 -34.12
C GLU A 9 -24.13 -0.46 -33.33
N GLY A 10 -23.74 0.59 -32.60
CA GLY A 10 -22.55 0.64 -31.76
C GLY A 10 -22.49 -0.52 -30.77
N ASP A 11 -21.32 -1.15 -30.78
CA ASP A 11 -20.84 -2.27 -29.96
C ASP A 11 -21.26 -2.15 -28.49
N GLN A 12 -22.38 -2.79 -28.18
CA GLN A 12 -22.88 -3.00 -26.82
C GLN A 12 -21.94 -3.98 -26.11
N ASN A 13 -21.09 -3.48 -25.21
CA ASN A 13 -20.49 -4.23 -24.11
C ASN A 13 -20.00 -5.65 -24.47
N ASN A 14 -19.11 -5.76 -25.47
CA ASN A 14 -18.50 -7.04 -25.80
C ASN A 14 -17.63 -7.53 -24.62
N PRO A 15 -17.99 -8.61 -23.90
CA PRO A 15 -17.23 -9.08 -22.73
C PRO A 15 -15.78 -9.42 -23.10
N ARG A 16 -15.53 -9.81 -24.35
CA ARG A 16 -14.19 -10.05 -24.88
C ARG A 16 -13.37 -8.76 -24.98
N GLN A 17 -13.99 -7.64 -25.32
CA GLN A 17 -13.31 -6.34 -25.40
C GLN A 17 -12.88 -5.88 -24.01
N ALA A 18 -13.78 -6.02 -23.02
CA ALA A 18 -13.45 -5.74 -21.62
C ALA A 18 -12.30 -6.62 -21.10
N GLU A 19 -12.28 -7.92 -21.44
CA GLU A 19 -11.18 -8.83 -21.10
C GLU A 19 -9.85 -8.41 -21.74
N ILE A 20 -9.88 -7.98 -23.01
CA ILE A 20 -8.69 -7.48 -23.73
C ILE A 20 -8.16 -6.21 -23.06
N GLU A 21 -9.04 -5.28 -22.69
CA GLU A 21 -8.67 -4.04 -22.00
C GLU A 21 -8.04 -4.33 -20.63
N GLN A 22 -8.62 -5.24 -19.85
CA GLN A 22 -8.05 -5.67 -18.58
C GLN A 22 -6.64 -6.25 -18.76
N LYS A 23 -6.45 -7.15 -19.74
CA LYS A 23 -5.13 -7.72 -20.03
C LYS A 23 -4.10 -6.67 -20.45
N LYS A 24 -4.52 -5.63 -21.17
CA LYS A 24 -3.63 -4.51 -21.52
C LYS A 24 -3.20 -3.73 -20.27
N LEU A 25 -4.11 -3.49 -19.32
CA LEU A 25 -3.81 -2.86 -18.04
C LEU A 25 -2.84 -3.72 -17.21
N ASP A 26 -3.07 -5.03 -17.14
CA ASP A 26 -2.18 -5.95 -16.42
C ASP A 26 -0.76 -5.95 -17.01
N ILE A 27 -0.64 -6.01 -18.35
CA ILE A 27 0.65 -5.91 -19.04
C ILE A 27 1.35 -4.58 -18.76
N ALA A 28 0.61 -3.47 -18.75
CA ALA A 28 1.17 -2.16 -18.40
C ALA A 28 1.68 -2.14 -16.96
N CYS A 29 0.94 -2.72 -16.02
CA CYS A 29 1.34 -2.87 -14.61
C CYS A 29 2.63 -3.71 -14.47
N TYR A 30 2.72 -4.84 -15.19
CA TYR A 30 3.93 -5.68 -15.18
C TYR A 30 5.14 -4.97 -15.77
N LYS A 31 4.97 -4.25 -16.89
CA LYS A 31 6.04 -3.44 -17.49
C LYS A 31 6.56 -2.41 -16.50
N HIS A 32 5.66 -1.67 -15.84
CA HIS A 32 6.04 -0.71 -14.82
C HIS A 32 6.77 -1.37 -13.62
N SER A 33 6.31 -2.54 -13.18
CA SER A 33 6.94 -3.29 -12.09
C SER A 33 8.36 -3.78 -12.38
N LEU A 34 8.70 -3.96 -13.67
CA LEU A 34 10.06 -4.31 -14.12
C LEU A 34 11.02 -3.13 -14.03
N GLU A 35 10.53 -1.89 -14.17
CA GLU A 35 11.32 -0.66 -14.09
C GLU A 35 11.73 -0.29 -12.65
N LEU A 36 11.17 -0.97 -11.64
CA LEU A 36 11.48 -0.72 -10.24
C LEU A 36 12.93 -1.09 -9.89
N ASN A 37 13.70 -0.09 -9.44
CA ASN A 37 15.03 -0.28 -8.87
C ASN A 37 14.93 -0.90 -7.48
N ARG A 38 15.23 -2.19 -7.37
CA ARG A 38 15.17 -2.94 -6.10
C ARG A 38 16.46 -2.71 -5.31
N ILE A 39 16.32 -2.56 -4.00
CA ILE A 39 17.46 -2.54 -3.07
C ILE A 39 17.77 -3.97 -2.58
N ALA A 40 19.05 -4.23 -2.26
CA ALA A 40 19.45 -5.52 -1.72
C ALA A 40 18.76 -5.79 -0.38
N LEU A 41 18.21 -7.00 -0.21
CA LEU A 41 17.47 -7.38 1.00
C LEU A 41 18.30 -7.19 2.27
N SER A 42 19.61 -7.47 2.21
CA SER A 42 20.54 -7.24 3.33
C SER A 42 20.59 -5.77 3.76
N LYS A 43 20.57 -4.84 2.79
CA LYS A 43 20.52 -3.39 3.06
C LYS A 43 19.18 -3.00 3.66
N THR A 44 18.07 -3.49 3.11
CA THR A 44 16.72 -3.26 3.65
C THR A 44 16.61 -3.70 5.10
N ILE A 45 17.08 -4.91 5.41
CA ILE A 45 17.08 -5.46 6.77
C ILE A 45 17.93 -4.60 7.68
N TRP A 46 19.12 -4.19 7.25
CA TRP A 46 20.02 -3.34 8.03
C TRP A 46 19.38 -1.98 8.35
N ASP A 47 18.70 -1.36 7.36
CA ASP A 47 18.01 -0.08 7.54
C ASP A 47 16.85 -0.19 8.53
N ILE A 48 15.99 -1.20 8.37
CA ILE A 48 14.87 -1.46 9.30
C ILE A 48 15.41 -1.72 10.70
N ARG A 49 16.41 -2.60 10.81
CA ARG A 49 17.04 -2.94 12.08
C ARG A 49 17.54 -1.68 12.78
N ASN A 50 18.35 -0.88 12.10
CA ASN A 50 18.93 0.31 12.70
C ASN A 50 17.87 1.32 13.09
N TYR A 51 16.86 1.55 12.24
CA TYR A 51 15.75 2.41 12.59
C TYR A 51 15.08 1.98 13.91
N CYS A 52 14.78 0.69 14.06
CA CYS A 52 14.18 0.17 15.29
C CYS A 52 15.11 0.36 16.50
N PHE A 53 16.39 -0.01 16.40
CA PHE A 53 17.32 0.09 17.54
C PHE A 53 17.63 1.53 17.95
N THR A 54 17.73 2.45 16.99
CA THR A 54 17.93 3.88 17.28
C THR A 54 16.73 4.49 18.01
N ASN A 55 15.51 4.03 17.70
CA ASN A 55 14.29 4.61 18.26
C ASN A 55 13.69 3.84 19.45
N ALA A 56 14.21 2.64 19.75
CA ALA A 56 13.65 1.76 20.78
C ALA A 56 13.51 2.41 22.16
N GLN A 57 14.43 3.30 22.54
CA GLN A 57 14.39 4.00 23.83
C GLN A 57 13.26 5.04 23.92
N ASN A 58 12.78 5.52 22.77
CA ASN A 58 11.72 6.52 22.69
C ASN A 58 10.34 5.89 22.51
N ASP A 59 10.26 4.57 22.30
CA ASP A 59 8.99 3.85 22.19
C ASP A 59 8.39 3.65 23.59
N PRO A 60 7.27 4.29 23.96
CA PRO A 60 6.67 4.16 25.29
C PRO A 60 6.14 2.75 25.59
N LEU A 61 5.96 1.90 24.57
CA LEU A 61 5.55 0.51 24.75
C LEU A 61 6.75 -0.40 25.04
N LEU A 62 7.93 -0.06 24.53
CA LEU A 62 9.18 -0.77 24.85
C LEU A 62 9.86 -0.20 26.10
N CYS A 63 9.81 1.12 26.30
CA CYS A 63 10.41 1.87 27.40
C CYS A 63 9.34 2.77 28.07
N PRO A 64 8.48 2.21 28.95
CA PRO A 64 7.38 2.95 29.55
C PRO A 64 7.82 4.17 30.35
N PRO A 65 7.28 5.38 30.07
CA PRO A 65 7.63 6.59 30.80
C PRO A 65 7.09 6.55 32.23
N ARG A 66 7.79 7.24 33.14
CA ARG A 66 7.30 7.44 34.51
C ARG A 66 6.02 8.28 34.54
N ASP A 67 5.88 9.23 33.63
CA ASP A 67 4.72 10.14 33.59
C ASP A 67 3.69 9.69 32.56
N ASN A 68 3.29 8.42 32.63
CA ASN A 68 2.22 7.91 31.77
C ASN A 68 0.89 8.61 32.15
N PRO A 69 0.27 9.37 31.22
CA PRO A 69 -0.95 10.14 31.48
C PRO A 69 -2.18 9.26 31.76
N TYR A 70 -2.11 7.98 31.41
CA TYR A 70 -3.17 6.99 31.66
C TYR A 70 -3.01 6.27 33.01
N LYS A 71 -2.06 6.67 33.87
CA LYS A 71 -1.95 6.11 35.22
C LYS A 71 -3.19 6.43 36.04
N SER A 72 -3.62 5.48 36.86
CA SER A 72 -4.67 5.72 37.85
C SER A 72 -4.24 6.83 38.80
N GLN A 73 -5.13 7.81 39.02
CA GLN A 73 -4.90 8.86 40.00
C GLN A 73 -4.86 8.22 41.39
N ARG A 74 -3.76 8.41 42.11
CA ARG A 74 -3.70 8.01 43.53
C ARG A 74 -4.54 9.00 44.33
N SER A 75 -5.54 8.51 45.06
CA SER A 75 -6.15 9.32 46.12
C SER A 75 -5.12 9.53 47.22
N CYS A 76 -4.98 10.77 47.68
CA CYS A 76 -4.22 11.10 48.88
C CYS A 76 -5.20 11.71 49.88
N THR A 77 -5.33 11.08 51.04
CA THR A 77 -6.04 11.65 52.18
C THR A 77 -4.97 12.19 53.14
N VAL A 78 -5.00 13.49 53.41
CA VAL A 78 -4.21 14.08 54.50
C VAL A 78 -5.01 13.87 55.78
N ILE A 79 -4.45 13.11 56.72
CA ILE A 79 -4.99 12.95 58.09
C ILE A 79 -4.31 13.98 58.99
#